data_AF-A0A3D3P6G7-F1
#
_entry.id   AF-A0A3D3P6G7-F1
#
_cell.length_a   1.000
_cell.length_b   1.000
_cell.length_c   1.000
_cell.angle_alpha   90.00
_cell.angle_beta   90.00
_cell.angle_gamma   90.00
#
_symmetry.space_group_name_H-M   'P 1'
#
loop_
_entity.id
_entity.type
_entity.pdbx_description
1 polymer ?
#
loop_
_entity_poly.entity_id
_entity_poly.type
_entity_poly.pdbx_seq_one_letter_code
_entity_poly.pdbx_strand_id
1 'polypeptide(L)'
;MRKMLNRRTLLRGTGVAMSLPMLEAMIPVGRAANRNSKPVKRFVCLSNNYGVYQKAFFPDPTQAGKNYDIPETLKSLEKHRKDFTVFQNLDHGFTGGHQGVPVLLSGVRPILAHNYSEGNISLDQKLAEHHGAATRFSSLTLGCRERNLLSFTRTGVQVPSIDLRAAYRAMFLEDSAEKKASSTENFKRHSSILDVVKDQA
;
A
#
# COMPACT_ATOMS: atom_id res chain seq x y z
N MET A 1 0.75 -51.01 -38.68
CA MET A 1 -0.25 -50.00 -39.09
C MET A 1 -0.52 -49.03 -37.94
N ARG A 2 -0.23 -47.74 -38.11
CA ARG A 2 -0.58 -46.70 -37.12
C ARG A 2 -2.09 -46.42 -37.20
N LYS A 3 -2.85 -46.72 -36.16
CA LYS A 3 -4.26 -46.29 -36.06
C LYS A 3 -4.29 -44.77 -35.94
N MET A 4 -4.83 -44.08 -36.94
CA MET A 4 -5.10 -42.65 -36.84
C MET A 4 -6.24 -42.42 -35.86
N LEU A 5 -6.01 -41.61 -34.84
CA LEU A 5 -7.06 -41.15 -33.93
C LEU A 5 -8.14 -40.42 -34.75
N ASN A 6 -9.40 -40.80 -34.54
CA ASN A 6 -10.53 -40.20 -35.24
C ASN A 6 -10.63 -38.70 -34.85
N ARG A 7 -10.62 -37.82 -35.85
CA ARG A 7 -10.71 -36.35 -35.66
C ARG A 7 -11.91 -35.93 -34.81
N ARG A 8 -13.04 -36.65 -34.89
CA ARG A 8 -14.21 -36.39 -34.02
C ARG A 8 -13.94 -36.73 -32.57
N THR A 9 -13.18 -37.78 -32.28
CA THR A 9 -12.81 -38.14 -30.91
C THR A 9 -11.85 -37.11 -30.32
N LEU A 10 -10.90 -36.62 -31.13
CA LEU A 10 -10.00 -35.54 -30.73
C LEU A 10 -10.80 -34.27 -30.37
N LEU A 11 -11.67 -33.80 -31.27
CA LEU A 11 -12.43 -32.56 -31.07
C LEU A 11 -13.45 -32.63 -29.92
N ARG A 12 -14.02 -33.81 -29.64
CA ARG A 12 -14.91 -34.01 -28.47
C ARG A 12 -14.15 -33.91 -27.14
N GLY A 13 -12.87 -34.31 -27.09
CA GLY A 13 -12.04 -34.19 -25.89
C GLY A 13 -11.52 -32.77 -25.67
N THR A 14 -11.21 -32.02 -26.73
CA THR A 14 -10.65 -30.67 -26.63
C THR A 14 -11.64 -29.66 -26.05
N GLY A 15 -12.94 -29.80 -26.33
CA GLY A 15 -13.98 -28.91 -25.78
C GLY A 15 -14.05 -28.94 -24.25
N VAL A 16 -13.94 -30.14 -23.66
CA VAL A 16 -13.92 -30.33 -22.20
C VAL A 16 -12.63 -29.76 -21.60
N ALA A 17 -11.49 -29.90 -22.30
CA ALA A 17 -10.21 -29.37 -21.84
C ALA A 17 -10.14 -27.83 -21.88
N MET A 18 -10.88 -27.17 -22.78
CA MET A 18 -10.95 -25.70 -22.84
C MET A 18 -11.93 -25.10 -21.82
N SER A 19 -12.98 -25.85 -21.42
CA SER A 19 -13.92 -25.42 -20.40
C SER A 19 -13.49 -25.77 -18.97
N LEU A 20 -12.50 -26.66 -18.80
CA LEU A 20 -11.92 -26.89 -17.49
C LEU A 20 -11.00 -25.72 -17.12
N PRO A 21 -11.28 -24.94 -16.06
CA PRO A 21 -10.24 -24.18 -15.41
C PRO A 21 -9.11 -25.17 -15.09
N MET A 22 -7.85 -24.81 -15.39
CA MET A 22 -6.70 -25.64 -15.01
C MET A 22 -6.90 -26.06 -13.56
N LEU A 23 -7.10 -27.35 -13.35
CA LEU A 23 -7.41 -27.92 -12.05
C LEU A 23 -6.25 -27.53 -11.12
N GLU A 24 -6.47 -26.58 -10.21
CA GLU A 24 -5.45 -26.12 -9.24
C GLU A 24 -4.85 -27.29 -8.44
N ALA A 25 -5.55 -28.44 -8.38
CA ALA A 25 -5.07 -29.70 -7.82
C ALA A 25 -3.88 -30.35 -8.56
N MET A 26 -3.58 -29.95 -9.81
CA MET A 26 -2.40 -30.42 -10.56
C MET A 26 -1.19 -29.49 -10.39
N ILE A 27 -1.33 -28.39 -9.66
CA ILE A 27 -0.19 -27.56 -9.26
C ILE A 27 0.48 -28.30 -8.09
N PRO A 28 1.75 -28.76 -8.23
CA PRO A 28 2.46 -29.36 -7.12
C PRO A 28 2.45 -28.37 -5.95
N VAL A 29 2.10 -28.84 -4.75
CA VAL A 29 1.92 -28.02 -3.53
C VAL A 29 3.15 -27.14 -3.22
N GLY A 30 4.33 -27.47 -3.77
CA GLY A 30 5.56 -26.67 -3.67
C GLY A 30 5.82 -25.63 -4.78
N ARG A 31 5.03 -25.57 -5.87
CA ARG A 31 5.24 -24.61 -6.97
C ARG A 31 4.43 -23.31 -6.85
N ALA A 32 3.39 -23.28 -6.02
CA ALA A 32 2.70 -22.02 -5.68
C ALA A 32 3.65 -21.02 -4.97
N ALA A 33 4.60 -21.53 -4.19
CA ALA A 33 5.65 -20.74 -3.54
C ALA A 33 6.73 -20.20 -4.50
N ASN A 34 6.81 -20.74 -5.72
CA ASN A 34 7.81 -20.38 -6.74
C ASN A 34 7.24 -19.53 -7.88
N ARG A 35 6.06 -18.90 -7.70
CA ARG A 35 5.81 -17.69 -8.49
C ARG A 35 6.96 -16.75 -8.15
N ASN A 36 7.75 -16.38 -9.16
CA ASN A 36 8.68 -15.24 -9.11
C ASN A 36 7.86 -13.99 -8.73
N SER A 37 7.49 -13.86 -7.47
CA SER A 37 6.80 -12.69 -6.96
C SER A 37 7.85 -11.61 -7.02
N LYS A 38 7.67 -10.66 -7.95
CA LYS A 38 8.51 -9.47 -7.99
C LYS A 38 8.64 -8.95 -6.56
N PRO A 39 9.85 -8.57 -6.12
CA PRO A 39 10.04 -8.08 -4.76
C PRO A 39 9.05 -6.95 -4.49
N VAL A 40 8.29 -7.08 -3.40
CA VAL A 40 7.23 -6.13 -3.07
C VAL A 40 7.89 -4.80 -2.69
N LYS A 41 7.64 -3.77 -3.50
CA LYS A 41 8.06 -2.40 -3.19
C LYS A 41 7.22 -1.90 -2.02
N ARG A 42 7.88 -1.27 -1.04
CA ARG A 42 7.23 -0.70 0.14
C ARG A 42 7.29 0.81 0.05
N PHE A 43 6.19 1.46 0.42
CA PHE A 43 6.12 2.91 0.55
C PHE A 43 6.23 3.27 2.04
N VAL A 44 7.08 4.25 2.34
CA VAL A 44 7.22 4.81 3.68
C VAL A 44 7.14 6.32 3.54
N CYS A 45 6.23 6.95 4.29
CA CYS A 45 6.16 8.39 4.42
C CYS A 45 6.49 8.78 5.86
N LEU A 46 7.38 9.77 6.00
CA LEU A 46 7.67 10.42 7.25
C LEU A 46 7.28 11.89 7.10
N SER A 47 6.44 12.38 8.00
CA SER A 47 6.08 13.80 8.04
C SER A 47 6.66 14.43 9.29
N ASN A 48 7.20 15.63 9.13
CA ASN A 48 7.36 16.54 10.25
C ASN A 48 6.13 17.45 10.31
N ASN A 49 5.27 17.25 11.31
CA ASN A 49 4.01 17.99 11.47
C ASN A 49 4.19 19.52 11.56
N TYR A 50 5.40 20.00 11.86
CA TYR A 50 5.73 21.41 12.01
C TYR A 50 6.45 21.97 10.78
N GLY A 51 6.60 21.16 9.72
CA GLY A 51 7.36 21.52 8.53
C GLY A 51 8.86 21.52 8.77
N VAL A 52 9.59 22.24 7.93
CA VAL A 52 11.06 22.32 7.96
C VAL A 52 11.48 23.78 7.76
N TYR A 53 12.69 24.13 8.21
CA TYR A 53 13.24 25.45 7.94
C TYR A 53 13.62 25.56 6.45
N GLN A 54 12.72 26.12 5.65
CA GLN A 54 12.78 26.08 4.19
C GLN A 54 14.12 26.58 3.61
N LYS A 55 14.64 27.70 4.14
CA LYS A 55 15.91 28.31 3.70
C LYS A 55 17.13 27.39 3.83
N ALA A 56 17.07 26.38 4.69
CA ALA A 56 18.16 25.44 4.90
C ALA A 56 17.82 24.00 4.52
N PHE A 57 16.59 23.73 4.04
CA PHE A 57 16.13 22.40 3.61
C PHE A 57 16.07 22.26 2.09
N PHE A 58 15.70 23.33 1.39
CA PHE A 58 15.56 23.32 -0.06
C PHE A 58 16.80 23.87 -0.77
N PRO A 59 17.29 23.22 -1.84
CA PRO A 59 18.35 23.77 -2.70
C PRO A 59 17.94 25.06 -3.41
N ASP A 60 18.91 25.76 -3.99
CA ASP A 60 18.62 26.91 -4.86
C ASP A 60 17.73 26.46 -6.05
N PRO A 61 16.59 27.11 -6.32
CA PRO A 61 15.69 26.76 -7.42
C PRO A 61 16.34 26.81 -8.81
N THR A 62 17.43 27.56 -8.97
CA THR A 62 18.20 27.63 -10.22
C THR A 62 19.09 26.40 -10.47
N GLN A 63 19.32 25.58 -9.45
CA GLN A 63 20.17 24.39 -9.52
C GLN A 63 19.35 23.10 -9.68
N ALA A 64 18.71 22.92 -10.84
CA ALA A 64 17.98 21.69 -11.13
C ALA A 64 18.91 20.49 -11.41
N GLY A 65 18.41 19.28 -11.16
CA GLY A 65 19.11 18.03 -11.48
C GLY A 65 19.86 17.43 -10.28
N LYS A 66 20.97 16.72 -10.56
CA LYS A 66 21.68 15.91 -9.54
C LYS A 66 22.79 16.66 -8.80
N ASN A 67 23.23 17.78 -9.35
CA ASN A 67 24.46 18.48 -8.94
C ASN A 67 24.16 19.80 -8.20
N TYR A 68 23.03 19.87 -7.50
CA TYR A 68 22.71 21.01 -6.64
C TYR A 68 23.57 21.03 -5.38
N ASP A 69 23.80 22.21 -4.82
CA ASP A 69 24.49 22.35 -3.54
C ASP A 69 23.62 21.83 -2.41
N ILE A 70 24.13 20.87 -1.63
CA ILE A 70 23.31 20.26 -0.58
C ILE A 70 22.98 21.30 0.50
N PRO A 71 21.69 21.47 0.85
CA PRO A 71 21.29 22.39 1.91
C PRO A 71 21.86 21.96 3.27
N GLU A 72 22.03 22.93 4.17
CA GLU A 72 22.66 22.71 5.47
C GLU A 72 22.00 21.59 6.28
N THR A 73 20.66 21.56 6.33
CA THR A 73 19.91 20.54 7.09
C THR A 73 19.98 19.14 6.47
N LEU A 74 20.43 19.04 5.21
CA LEU A 74 20.59 17.78 4.49
C LEU A 74 22.05 17.34 4.37
N LYS A 75 23.03 18.12 4.86
CA LYS A 75 24.47 17.79 4.77
C LYS A 75 24.80 16.39 5.27
N SER A 76 24.17 15.93 6.35
CA SER A 76 24.37 14.58 6.91
C SER A 76 23.97 13.44 5.94
N LEU A 77 23.17 13.75 4.91
CA LEU A 77 22.74 12.83 3.87
C LEU A 77 23.60 12.87 2.61
N GLU A 78 24.65 13.71 2.54
CA GLU A 78 25.50 13.87 1.34
C GLU A 78 26.03 12.51 0.81
N LYS A 79 26.42 11.60 1.71
CA LYS A 79 26.87 10.24 1.37
C LYS A 79 25.82 9.40 0.62
N HIS A 80 24.55 9.79 0.70
CA HIS A 80 23.39 9.16 0.06
C HIS A 80 22.85 9.97 -1.12
N ARG A 81 23.58 10.96 -1.65
CA ARG A 81 23.12 11.83 -2.75
C ARG A 81 22.51 11.09 -3.95
N LYS A 82 22.97 9.87 -4.24
CA LYS A 82 22.45 9.04 -5.35
C LYS A 82 21.15 8.30 -5.02
N ASP A 83 20.75 8.30 -3.76
CA ASP A 83 19.63 7.51 -3.21
C ASP A 83 18.41 8.37 -2.84
N PHE A 84 18.49 9.70 -2.92
CA PHE A 84 17.35 10.58 -2.68
C PHE A 84 17.30 11.76 -3.65
N THR A 85 16.14 12.40 -3.71
CA THR A 85 15.89 13.62 -4.49
C THR A 85 15.04 14.56 -3.66
N VAL A 86 15.38 15.84 -3.67
CA VAL A 86 14.60 16.88 -3.00
C VAL A 86 13.65 17.49 -4.02
N PHE A 87 12.36 17.39 -3.77
CA PHE A 87 11.33 18.05 -4.56
C PHE A 87 10.86 19.32 -3.84
N GLN A 88 10.63 20.38 -4.61
CA GLN A 88 10.10 21.66 -4.13
C GLN A 88 8.75 21.93 -4.80
N ASN A 89 7.98 22.88 -4.25
CA ASN A 89 6.71 23.36 -4.84
C ASN A 89 5.61 22.29 -4.95
N LEU A 90 5.61 21.29 -4.06
CA LEU A 90 4.56 20.25 -3.96
C LEU A 90 3.52 20.56 -2.87
N ASP A 91 3.51 21.76 -2.33
CA ASP A 91 2.64 22.21 -1.24
C ASP A 91 1.25 22.65 -1.73
N HIS A 92 1.00 22.66 -3.04
CA HIS A 92 -0.27 23.06 -3.68
C HIS A 92 -0.78 24.45 -3.21
N GLY A 93 0.16 25.34 -2.84
CA GLY A 93 -0.15 26.68 -2.34
C GLY A 93 -0.80 26.69 -0.95
N PHE A 94 -0.84 25.56 -0.24
CA PHE A 94 -1.44 25.51 1.09
C PHE A 94 -0.50 26.06 2.15
N THR A 95 -0.86 27.22 2.68
CA THR A 95 -0.24 27.82 3.86
C THR A 95 -1.22 27.70 5.04
N GLY A 96 -0.72 27.23 6.19
CA GLY A 96 -1.60 26.99 7.34
C GLY A 96 -0.92 26.38 8.57
N GLY A 97 0.41 26.29 8.60
CA GLY A 97 1.15 25.63 9.66
C GLY A 97 0.60 24.22 9.93
N HIS A 98 0.23 23.95 11.19
CA HIS A 98 -0.39 22.69 11.62
C HIS A 98 -1.58 22.23 10.80
N GLN A 99 -2.40 23.18 10.34
CA GLN A 99 -3.62 22.87 9.60
C GLN A 99 -3.33 22.43 8.16
N GLY A 100 -2.08 22.58 7.69
CA GLY A 100 -1.64 22.12 6.38
C GLY A 100 -1.17 20.66 6.34
N VAL A 101 -0.85 20.06 7.51
CA VAL A 101 -0.30 18.69 7.59
C VAL A 101 -1.17 17.64 6.86
N PRO A 102 -2.52 17.66 6.98
CA PRO A 102 -3.37 16.67 6.32
C PRO A 102 -3.29 16.62 4.79
N VAL A 103 -2.73 17.64 4.17
CA VAL A 103 -2.65 17.77 2.72
C VAL A 103 -1.45 16.99 2.15
N LEU A 104 -0.43 16.67 2.96
CA LEU A 104 0.84 16.12 2.46
C LEU A 104 0.69 14.90 1.54
N LEU A 105 -0.25 14.00 1.85
CA LEU A 105 -0.47 12.77 1.09
C LEU A 105 -1.70 12.79 0.18
N SER A 106 -2.54 13.83 0.25
CA SER A 106 -3.79 13.91 -0.53
C SER A 106 -3.81 15.08 -1.51
N GLY A 107 -3.04 16.15 -1.27
CA GLY A 107 -3.19 17.42 -1.98
C GLY A 107 -4.52 18.15 -1.69
N VAL A 108 -5.36 17.62 -0.78
CA VAL A 108 -6.72 18.10 -0.55
C VAL A 108 -6.97 18.30 0.95
N ARG A 109 -7.41 19.49 1.33
CA ARG A 109 -7.85 19.75 2.71
C ARG A 109 -9.08 18.92 3.04
N PRO A 110 -9.18 18.27 4.21
CA PRO A 110 -10.35 17.47 4.58
C PRO A 110 -11.69 18.21 4.44
N ILE A 111 -11.73 19.50 4.79
CA ILE A 111 -12.94 20.32 4.66
C ILE A 111 -13.39 20.51 3.21
N LEU A 112 -12.47 20.41 2.24
CA LEU A 112 -12.75 20.56 0.81
C LEU A 112 -12.94 19.22 0.11
N ALA A 113 -12.81 18.08 0.80
CA ALA A 113 -12.83 16.75 0.19
C ALA A 113 -14.08 16.51 -0.67
N HIS A 114 -15.24 17.01 -0.23
CA HIS A 114 -16.51 16.89 -0.96
C HIS A 114 -16.51 17.52 -2.37
N ASN A 115 -15.56 18.43 -2.66
CA ASN A 115 -15.43 19.07 -3.97
C ASN A 115 -14.59 18.25 -4.98
N TYR A 116 -14.03 17.12 -4.55
CA TYR A 116 -13.16 16.27 -5.37
C TYR A 116 -13.79 14.89 -5.56
N SER A 117 -13.67 14.34 -6.77
CA SER A 117 -14.26 13.05 -7.13
C SER A 117 -13.70 11.88 -6.31
N GLU A 118 -12.41 11.92 -5.94
CA GLU A 118 -11.78 10.94 -5.06
C GLU A 118 -11.74 11.37 -3.58
N GLY A 119 -12.37 12.49 -3.24
CA GLY A 119 -12.30 13.04 -1.89
C GLY A 119 -10.90 13.48 -1.51
N ASN A 120 -10.51 13.20 -0.26
CA ASN A 120 -9.17 13.42 0.27
C ASN A 120 -8.45 12.09 0.58
N ILE A 121 -8.77 11.01 -0.14
CA ILE A 121 -8.05 9.74 0.02
C ILE A 121 -6.54 9.99 -0.08
N SER A 122 -5.79 9.52 0.91
CA SER A 122 -4.35 9.74 0.96
C SER A 122 -3.61 8.70 0.11
N LEU A 123 -2.44 9.09 -0.41
CA LEU A 123 -1.60 8.24 -1.28
C LEU A 123 -1.30 6.88 -0.65
N ASP A 124 -1.00 6.82 0.64
CA ASP A 124 -0.75 5.57 1.36
C ASP A 124 -1.98 4.64 1.37
N GLN A 125 -3.19 5.19 1.53
CA GLN A 125 -4.42 4.40 1.52
C GLN A 125 -4.79 3.96 0.11
N LYS A 126 -4.57 4.82 -0.89
CA LYS A 126 -4.72 4.43 -2.30
C LYS A 126 -3.75 3.30 -2.67
N LEU A 127 -2.49 3.38 -2.24
CA LEU A 127 -1.50 2.32 -2.42
C LEU A 127 -1.91 1.02 -1.70
N ALA A 128 -2.49 1.12 -0.51
CA ALA A 128 -3.00 -0.03 0.24
C ALA A 128 -4.15 -0.74 -0.51
N GLU A 129 -5.06 0.01 -1.16
CA GLU A 129 -6.13 -0.56 -1.99
C GLU A 129 -5.57 -1.33 -3.21
N HIS A 130 -4.53 -0.80 -3.86
CA HIS A 130 -3.97 -1.38 -5.09
C HIS A 130 -2.94 -2.50 -4.85
N HIS A 131 -2.15 -2.41 -3.79
CA HIS A 131 -1.01 -3.29 -3.54
C HIS A 131 -1.09 -4.04 -2.21
N GLY A 132 -2.09 -3.76 -1.36
CA GLY A 132 -2.18 -4.33 -0.02
C GLY A 132 -2.34 -5.85 0.01
N ALA A 133 -2.92 -6.45 -1.02
CA ALA A 133 -3.03 -7.92 -1.13
C ALA A 133 -1.67 -8.61 -1.31
N ALA A 134 -0.62 -7.87 -1.72
CA ALA A 134 0.73 -8.39 -1.87
C ALA A 134 1.58 -8.24 -0.61
N THR A 135 1.07 -7.59 0.45
CA THR A 135 1.78 -7.37 1.71
C THR A 135 1.03 -7.99 2.89
N ARG A 136 1.76 -8.38 3.95
CA ARG A 136 1.13 -8.84 5.20
C ARG A 136 0.27 -7.75 5.84
N PHE A 137 0.71 -6.50 5.75
CA PHE A 137 -0.02 -5.32 6.20
C PHE A 137 -0.24 -4.43 4.98
N SER A 138 -1.50 -4.18 4.63
CA SER A 138 -1.85 -3.31 3.51
C SER A 138 -1.46 -1.86 3.78
N SER A 139 -1.59 -1.43 5.04
CA SER A 139 -1.14 -0.13 5.54
C SER A 139 -0.75 -0.25 7.02
N LEU A 140 0.25 0.53 7.43
CA LEU A 140 0.68 0.63 8.82
C LEU A 140 0.88 2.11 9.19
N THR A 141 -0.15 2.71 9.76
CA THR A 141 -0.13 4.10 10.21
C THR A 141 0.47 4.19 11.60
N LEU A 142 1.63 4.85 11.73
CA LEU A 142 2.37 4.98 12.99
C LEU A 142 2.25 6.40 13.54
N GLY A 143 2.09 6.51 14.86
CA GLY A 143 2.09 7.76 15.59
C GLY A 143 3.33 7.88 16.47
N CYS A 144 4.04 9.01 16.38
CA CYS A 144 5.15 9.32 17.27
C CYS A 144 4.80 10.60 18.03
N ARG A 145 4.50 10.47 19.34
CA ARG A 145 4.15 11.55 20.29
C ARG A 145 2.83 12.28 19.99
N GLU A 146 2.43 12.38 18.73
CA GLU A 146 1.21 13.06 18.26
C GLU A 146 0.31 12.11 17.46
N ARG A 147 -0.92 12.58 17.22
CA ARG A 147 -1.88 11.87 16.37
C ARG A 147 -1.38 11.86 14.92
N ASN A 148 -1.64 10.78 14.19
CA ASN A 148 -1.49 10.79 12.74
C ASN A 148 -2.43 11.83 12.13
N LEU A 149 -1.93 12.73 11.29
CA LEU A 149 -2.73 13.73 10.58
C LEU A 149 -2.76 13.49 9.06
N LEU A 150 -2.11 12.44 8.54
CA LEU A 150 -1.80 12.30 7.11
C LEU A 150 -2.72 11.33 6.37
N SER A 151 -3.05 10.21 7.02
CA SER A 151 -3.73 9.09 6.36
C SER A 151 -5.25 9.23 6.43
N PHE A 152 -5.92 9.23 5.28
CA PHE A 152 -7.37 9.29 5.14
C PHE A 152 -7.87 8.21 4.19
N THR A 153 -8.89 7.49 4.62
CA THR A 153 -9.60 6.49 3.81
C THR A 153 -10.36 7.14 2.66
N ARG A 154 -10.85 6.31 1.72
CA ARG A 154 -11.70 6.74 0.59
C ARG A 154 -12.95 7.53 1.01
N THR A 155 -13.50 7.26 2.20
CA THR A 155 -14.68 7.95 2.74
C THR A 155 -14.32 9.21 3.52
N GLY A 156 -13.05 9.63 3.51
CA GLY A 156 -12.56 10.81 4.22
C GLY A 156 -12.37 10.62 5.71
N VAL A 157 -12.49 9.39 6.22
CA VAL A 157 -12.22 9.08 7.63
C VAL A 157 -10.72 8.97 7.85
N GLN A 158 -10.23 9.69 8.86
CA GLN A 158 -8.84 9.65 9.28
C GLN A 158 -8.46 8.28 9.84
N VAL A 159 -7.35 7.71 9.35
CA VAL A 159 -6.89 6.40 9.80
C VAL A 159 -6.19 6.54 11.16
N PRO A 160 -6.62 5.81 12.20
CA PRO A 160 -5.99 5.87 13.50
C PRO A 160 -4.56 5.33 13.43
N SER A 161 -3.65 6.01 14.12
CA SER A 161 -2.28 5.52 14.29
C SER A 161 -2.18 4.50 15.41
N ILE A 162 -1.27 3.55 15.26
CA ILE A 162 -0.78 2.73 16.36
C ILE A 162 0.56 3.26 16.88
N ASP A 163 0.88 2.97 18.13
CA ASP A 163 2.18 3.29 18.70
C ASP A 163 3.27 2.31 18.24
N LEU A 164 4.54 2.64 18.53
CA LEU A 164 5.68 1.82 18.14
C LEU A 164 5.67 0.42 18.79
N ARG A 165 5.13 0.30 20.01
CA ARG A 165 5.07 -0.98 20.72
C ARG A 165 4.05 -1.91 20.04
N ALA A 166 2.86 -1.40 19.75
CA ALA A 166 1.82 -2.11 19.02
C ALA A 166 2.31 -2.51 17.63
N ALA A 167 2.99 -1.61 16.92
CA ALA A 167 3.59 -1.90 15.61
C ALA A 167 4.65 -3.01 15.68
N TYR A 168 5.56 -2.94 16.65
CA TYR A 168 6.57 -3.98 16.87
C TYR A 168 5.92 -5.33 17.17
N ARG A 169 4.92 -5.35 18.06
CA ARG A 169 4.18 -6.58 18.38
C ARG A 169 3.50 -7.16 17.14
N ALA A 170 2.82 -6.34 16.34
CA ALA A 170 2.17 -6.78 15.11
C ALA A 170 3.18 -7.36 14.11
N MET A 171 4.34 -6.72 13.94
CA MET A 171 5.34 -7.14 12.95
C MET A 171 6.12 -8.39 13.38
N PHE A 172 6.53 -8.48 14.64
CA PHE A 172 7.56 -9.44 15.08
C PHE A 172 7.09 -10.49 16.08
N LEU A 173 5.95 -10.28 16.77
CA LEU A 173 5.44 -11.28 17.70
C LEU A 173 4.36 -12.13 17.05
N GLU A 174 4.35 -13.40 17.42
CA GLU A 174 3.25 -14.28 17.12
C GLU A 174 2.07 -13.97 18.04
N ASP A 175 0.86 -13.94 17.48
CA ASP A 175 -0.35 -13.77 18.27
C ASP A 175 -0.54 -14.98 19.21
N SER A 176 -1.08 -14.72 20.40
CA SER A 176 -1.45 -15.79 21.33
C SER A 176 -2.53 -16.69 20.70
N ALA A 177 -2.63 -17.94 21.17
CA ALA A 177 -3.65 -18.87 20.70
C ALA A 177 -5.07 -18.28 20.78
N GLU A 178 -5.38 -17.57 21.87
CA GLU A 178 -6.65 -16.86 22.07
C GLU A 178 -6.90 -15.77 21.02
N LYS A 179 -5.89 -14.95 20.71
CA LYS A 179 -6.00 -13.91 19.69
C LYS A 179 -6.18 -14.49 18.29
N LYS A 180 -5.47 -15.58 17.99
CA LYS A 180 -5.65 -16.30 16.73
C LYS A 180 -7.09 -16.80 16.60
N ALA A 181 -7.62 -17.45 17.65
CA ALA A 181 -9.01 -17.90 17.68
C ALA A 181 -10.00 -16.76 17.49
N SER A 182 -9.80 -15.63 18.19
CA SER A 182 -10.65 -14.44 18.04
C SER A 182 -10.58 -13.82 16.64
N SER A 183 -9.38 -13.69 16.06
CA SER A 183 -9.23 -13.20 14.69
C SER A 183 -9.90 -14.13 13.68
N THR A 184 -9.78 -15.45 13.84
CA THR A 184 -10.48 -16.42 12.99
C THR A 184 -12.00 -16.25 13.07
N GLU A 185 -12.56 -16.07 14.26
CA GLU A 185 -13.99 -15.78 14.43
C GLU A 185 -14.40 -14.45 13.81
N ASN A 186 -13.57 -13.41 13.93
CA ASN A 186 -13.81 -12.13 13.28
C ASN A 186 -13.78 -12.24 11.75
N PHE A 187 -12.83 -13.00 11.18
CA PHE A 187 -12.80 -13.25 9.73
C PHE A 187 -14.05 -13.99 9.25
N LYS A 188 -14.55 -14.97 10.01
CA LYS A 188 -15.82 -15.63 9.70
C LYS A 188 -17.01 -14.67 9.73
N ARG A 189 -17.06 -13.76 10.71
CA ARG A 189 -18.15 -12.76 10.82
C ARG A 189 -18.11 -11.72 9.71
N HIS A 190 -16.93 -11.38 9.22
CA HIS A 190 -16.73 -10.42 8.13
C HIS A 190 -16.50 -11.13 6.78
N SER A 191 -16.92 -12.39 6.64
CA SER A 191 -16.86 -13.11 5.36
C SER A 191 -17.66 -12.34 4.31
N SER A 192 -17.11 -12.28 3.09
CA SER A 192 -17.71 -11.52 2.00
C SER A 192 -19.08 -12.10 1.64
N ILE A 193 -20.00 -11.26 1.17
CA ILE A 193 -21.27 -11.76 0.61
C ILE A 193 -21.03 -12.68 -0.60
N LEU A 194 -19.89 -12.53 -1.28
CA LEU A 194 -19.47 -13.43 -2.36
C LEU A 194 -19.09 -14.84 -1.85
N ASP A 195 -18.66 -14.96 -0.59
CA ASP A 195 -18.38 -16.26 0.03
C ASP A 195 -19.69 -17.03 0.27
N VAL A 196 -20.76 -16.32 0.65
CA VAL A 196 -22.12 -16.89 0.84
C VAL A 196 -22.70 -17.39 -0.48
N VAL A 197 -22.49 -16.67 -1.58
CA VAL A 197 -22.98 -17.06 -2.91
C VAL A 197 -22.24 -18.31 -3.43
N LYS A 198 -20.98 -18.50 -3.03
CA LYS A 198 -20.18 -19.66 -3.43
C LYS A 198 -20.68 -20.97 -2.84
N ASP A 199 -21.27 -20.94 -1.64
CA ASP A 199 -21.85 -22.12 -0.99
C ASP A 199 -23.23 -22.52 -1.55
N GLN A 200 -23.80 -21.71 -2.47
CA GLN A 200 -25.10 -21.95 -3.12
C GLN A 200 -25.01 -22.42 -4.58
N ALA A 201 -23.80 -22.61 -5.11
CA ALA A 201 -23.53 -23.08 -6.47
C ALA A 201 -23.07 -24.55 -6.47
#